data_AF-A0A1M7LVQ2-F1
#
_entry.id   AF-A0A1M7LVQ2-F1
#
_cell.length_a   1.000
_cell.length_b   1.000
_cell.length_c   1.000
_cell.angle_alpha   90.00
_cell.angle_beta   90.00
_cell.angle_gamma   90.00
#
_symmetry.space_group_name_H-M   'P 1'
#
loop_
_entity.id
_entity.type
_entity.pdbx_description
1 polymer ?
#
loop_
_entity_poly.entity_id
_entity_poly.type
_entity_poly.pdbx_seq_one_letter_code
_entity_poly.pdbx_strand_id
1 'polypeptide(L)'
;MSSYNLLSDPIKKYVRDKRWEELRPIQDAAIQRIISTNDNYILASRTASGKTEAAFLPILSKVNFNEAGIQVLYISTLIALINDQFYRIEELCKYLEVPVTKWHGEANRTLKEKIIKDPSGIMLITPESLEGIHPSNYILFSSIRLMIGA
;
A
#
# COMPACT_ATOMS: atom_id res chain seq x y z
N MET A 1 -25.10 5.81 -2.90
CA MET A 1 -23.97 6.47 -3.60
C MET A 1 -22.92 5.40 -3.86
N SER A 2 -22.41 5.27 -5.09
CA SER A 2 -21.37 4.28 -5.38
C SER A 2 -20.07 4.64 -4.65
N SER A 3 -19.46 3.71 -3.91
CA SER A 3 -18.18 3.95 -3.22
C SER A 3 -17.06 4.35 -4.18
N TYR A 4 -17.16 3.93 -5.44
CA TYR A 4 -16.29 4.34 -6.54
C TYR A 4 -16.12 5.87 -6.62
N ASN A 5 -17.18 6.63 -6.34
CA ASN A 5 -17.14 8.09 -6.43
C ASN A 5 -16.25 8.74 -5.35
N LEU A 6 -15.98 8.03 -4.25
CA LEU A 6 -15.10 8.48 -3.17
C LEU A 6 -13.61 8.36 -3.52
N LEU A 7 -13.26 7.58 -4.56
CA LEU A 7 -11.88 7.36 -4.97
C LEU A 7 -11.30 8.60 -5.67
N SER A 8 -9.98 8.77 -5.57
CA SER A 8 -9.26 9.81 -6.32
C SER A 8 -9.26 9.51 -7.84
N ASP A 9 -9.06 10.53 -8.67
CA ASP A 9 -9.11 10.38 -10.13
C ASP A 9 -8.08 9.38 -10.70
N PRO A 10 -6.83 9.32 -10.21
CA PRO A 10 -5.86 8.31 -10.64
C PRO A 10 -6.36 6.88 -10.34
N ILE A 11 -6.98 6.67 -9.17
CA ILE A 11 -7.50 5.36 -8.78
C ILE A 11 -8.77 5.01 -9.57
N LYS A 12 -9.65 5.98 -9.84
CA LYS A 12 -10.78 5.81 -10.76
C LYS A 12 -10.32 5.40 -12.15
N LYS A 13 -9.21 5.95 -12.64
CA LYS A 13 -8.58 5.57 -13.92
C LYS A 13 -8.06 4.13 -13.88
N TYR A 14 -7.34 3.74 -12.83
CA TYR A 14 -6.88 2.35 -12.65
C TYR A 14 -8.03 1.35 -12.74
N VAL A 15 -9.15 1.59 -12.03
CA VAL A 15 -10.32 0.70 -12.05
C VAL A 15 -10.93 0.59 -13.46
N ARG A 16 -11.00 1.69 -14.21
CA ARG A 16 -11.48 1.68 -15.60
C ARG A 16 -10.55 0.92 -16.54
N ASP A 17 -9.23 1.11 -16.39
CA ASP A 17 -8.23 0.45 -17.24
C ASP A 17 -8.21 -1.06 -16.97
N LYS A 18 -8.49 -1.49 -15.74
CA LYS A 18 -8.74 -2.89 -15.39
C LYS A 18 -10.07 -3.45 -15.91
N ARG A 19 -10.93 -2.60 -16.51
CA ARG A 19 -12.26 -2.95 -17.05
C ARG A 19 -13.16 -3.64 -16.02
N TRP A 20 -13.11 -3.19 -14.78
CA TRP A 20 -14.04 -3.69 -13.77
C TRP A 20 -15.42 -3.10 -14.02
N GLU A 21 -16.42 -3.97 -14.20
CA GLU A 21 -17.82 -3.56 -14.33
C GLU A 21 -18.37 -3.06 -12.99
N GLU A 22 -17.94 -3.69 -11.89
CA GLU A 22 -18.32 -3.33 -10.53
C GLU A 22 -17.19 -3.60 -9.52
N LEU A 23 -17.26 -2.92 -8.38
CA LEU A 23 -16.41 -3.21 -7.22
C LEU A 23 -16.93 -4.44 -6.49
N ARG A 24 -16.02 -5.30 -6.04
CA ARG A 24 -16.40 -6.46 -5.21
C ARG A 24 -16.96 -5.98 -3.86
N PRO A 25 -17.84 -6.76 -3.20
CA PRO A 25 -18.46 -6.33 -1.94
C PRO A 25 -17.46 -5.89 -0.85
N ILE A 26 -16.32 -6.59 -0.71
CA ILE A 26 -15.29 -6.21 0.26
C ILE A 26 -14.57 -4.91 -0.11
N GLN A 27 -14.41 -4.63 -1.40
CA GLN A 27 -13.81 -3.39 -1.90
C GLN A 27 -14.77 -2.23 -1.65
N ASP A 28 -16.04 -2.39 -1.99
CA ASP A 28 -17.07 -1.35 -1.77
C ASP A 28 -17.19 -0.99 -0.28
N ALA A 29 -17.28 -2.00 0.60
CA ALA A 29 -17.33 -1.80 2.04
C ALA A 29 -16.06 -1.13 2.60
N ALA A 30 -14.87 -1.57 2.16
CA ALA A 30 -13.61 -1.00 2.61
C ALA A 30 -13.46 0.46 2.16
N ILE A 31 -13.84 0.79 0.93
CA ILE A 31 -13.75 2.16 0.40
C ILE A 31 -14.62 3.12 1.21
N GLN A 32 -15.87 2.75 1.49
CA GLN A 32 -16.79 3.60 2.25
C GLN A 32 -16.28 3.87 3.67
N ARG A 33 -15.67 2.88 4.32
CA ARG A 33 -15.24 2.97 5.72
C ARG A 33 -13.86 3.62 5.90
N ILE A 34 -12.87 3.18 5.13
CA ILE A 34 -11.48 3.63 5.26
C ILE A 34 -11.32 5.10 4.87
N ILE A 35 -12.05 5.58 3.85
CA ILE A 35 -11.97 6.99 3.43
C ILE A 35 -12.63 7.91 4.46
N SER A 36 -13.79 7.51 4.99
CA SER A 36 -14.66 8.38 5.79
C SER A 36 -14.23 8.51 7.26
N THR A 37 -13.25 7.74 7.72
CA THR A 37 -12.86 7.67 9.14
C THR A 37 -11.34 7.57 9.28
N ASN A 38 -10.85 7.63 10.52
CA ASN A 38 -9.45 7.34 10.87
C ASN A 38 -9.33 6.08 11.75
N ASP A 39 -10.30 5.18 11.66
CA ASP A 39 -10.36 3.97 12.48
C ASP A 39 -9.39 2.89 11.99
N ASN A 40 -9.13 1.90 12.85
CA ASN A 40 -8.39 0.70 12.49
C ASN A 40 -9.33 -0.37 11.92
N TYR A 41 -8.91 -1.01 10.84
CA TYR A 41 -9.75 -1.95 10.09
C TYR A 41 -9.12 -3.33 9.97
N ILE A 42 -9.95 -4.36 10.13
CA ILE A 42 -9.63 -5.75 9.79
C ILE A 42 -10.49 -6.14 8.61
N LEU A 43 -9.87 -6.40 7.45
CA LEU A 43 -10.56 -6.86 6.25
C LEU A 43 -10.61 -8.40 6.22
N ALA A 44 -11.75 -8.97 6.62
CA ALA A 44 -11.97 -10.41 6.62
C ALA A 44 -12.79 -10.86 5.41
N SER A 45 -12.26 -11.79 4.63
CA SER A 45 -12.96 -12.40 3.49
C SER A 45 -12.27 -13.69 3.02
N ARG A 46 -12.88 -14.41 2.08
CA ARG A 46 -12.26 -15.56 1.39
C ARG A 46 -11.06 -15.16 0.54
N THR A 47 -10.16 -16.09 0.24
CA THR A 47 -9.07 -15.89 -0.73
C THR A 47 -9.62 -15.48 -2.10
N ALA A 48 -8.80 -14.81 -2.90
CA ALA A 48 -9.18 -14.30 -4.23
C ALA A 48 -10.41 -13.36 -4.28
N SER A 49 -10.83 -12.79 -3.14
CA SER A 49 -11.97 -11.86 -3.09
C SER A 49 -11.61 -10.40 -3.39
N GLY A 50 -10.35 -10.10 -3.73
CA GLY A 50 -9.86 -8.73 -3.93
C GLY A 50 -9.52 -7.96 -2.64
N LYS A 51 -9.02 -8.63 -1.60
CA LYS A 51 -8.62 -7.99 -0.33
C LYS A 51 -7.51 -6.96 -0.50
N THR A 52 -6.53 -7.26 -1.35
CA THR A 52 -5.42 -6.33 -1.63
C THR A 52 -5.98 -5.01 -2.13
N GLU A 53 -6.81 -5.03 -3.17
CA GLU A 53 -7.38 -3.81 -3.73
C GLU A 53 -8.40 -3.17 -2.79
N ALA A 54 -9.12 -3.96 -1.96
CA ALA A 54 -9.98 -3.41 -0.92
C ALA A 54 -9.21 -2.57 0.12
N ALA A 55 -7.98 -2.97 0.45
CA ALA A 55 -7.09 -2.16 1.28
C ALA A 55 -6.51 -0.98 0.48
N PHE A 56 -5.89 -1.24 -0.67
CA PHE A 56 -5.08 -0.23 -1.36
C PHE A 56 -5.89 0.87 -2.05
N LEU A 57 -7.04 0.59 -2.68
CA LEU A 57 -7.80 1.62 -3.40
C LEU A 57 -8.19 2.83 -2.53
N PRO A 58 -8.77 2.65 -1.32
CA PRO A 58 -9.06 3.80 -0.46
C PRO A 58 -7.81 4.43 0.15
N ILE A 59 -6.81 3.62 0.52
CA ILE A 59 -5.54 4.09 1.08
C ILE A 59 -4.84 5.05 0.12
N LEU A 60 -4.71 4.64 -1.14
CA LEU A 60 -4.06 5.43 -2.18
C LEU A 60 -4.89 6.63 -2.64
N SER A 61 -6.19 6.66 -2.33
CA SER A 61 -7.03 7.84 -2.54
C SER A 61 -6.89 8.87 -1.42
N LYS A 62 -6.45 8.46 -0.23
CA LYS A 62 -6.41 9.29 0.99
C LYS A 62 -5.01 9.82 1.32
N VAL A 63 -3.97 9.05 0.99
CA VAL A 63 -2.58 9.37 1.34
C VAL A 63 -2.01 10.48 0.47
N ASN A 64 -1.34 11.44 1.10
CA ASN A 64 -0.53 12.45 0.41
C ASN A 64 0.93 11.96 0.29
N PHE A 65 1.32 11.57 -0.92
CA PHE A 65 2.66 11.05 -1.20
C PHE A 65 3.74 12.12 -1.38
N ASN A 66 3.40 13.41 -1.27
CA ASN A 66 4.36 14.51 -1.32
C ASN A 66 5.06 14.77 0.04
N GLU A 67 4.64 14.09 1.11
CA GLU A 67 5.30 14.19 2.41
C GLU A 67 6.62 13.41 2.41
N ALA A 68 7.62 13.85 3.18
CA ALA A 68 8.83 13.05 3.39
C ALA A 68 8.53 11.87 4.31
N GLY A 69 9.13 10.70 4.09
CA GLY A 69 8.90 9.47 4.84
C GLY A 69 8.08 8.43 4.06
N ILE A 70 8.03 7.20 4.55
CA ILE A 70 7.14 6.16 4.03
C ILE A 70 5.71 6.44 4.50
N GLN A 71 4.76 6.53 3.56
CA GLN A 71 3.36 6.78 3.91
C GLN A 71 2.56 5.50 4.12
N VAL A 72 2.91 4.42 3.42
CA VAL A 72 2.20 3.13 3.52
C VAL A 72 3.20 2.03 3.78
N LEU A 73 3.00 1.30 4.88
CA LEU A 73 3.81 0.16 5.26
C LEU A 73 3.00 -1.13 5.11
N TYR A 74 3.45 -2.02 4.24
CA TYR A 74 2.89 -3.35 4.08
C TYR A 74 3.80 -4.36 4.78
N ILE A 75 3.28 -5.10 5.74
CA ILE A 75 4.02 -6.08 6.54
C ILE A 75 3.50 -7.47 6.22
N SER A 76 4.41 -8.36 5.82
CA SER A 76 4.10 -9.78 5.57
C SER A 76 5.22 -10.66 6.09
N THR A 77 4.85 -11.80 6.67
CA THR A 77 5.80 -12.80 7.19
C THR A 77 6.52 -13.56 6.08
N LEU A 78 5.91 -13.68 4.90
CA LEU A 78 6.47 -14.44 3.79
C LEU A 78 7.10 -13.50 2.75
N ILE A 79 8.40 -13.68 2.47
CA ILE A 79 9.11 -13.00 1.39
C ILE A 79 8.44 -13.28 0.04
N ALA A 80 7.99 -14.51 -0.18
CA ALA A 80 7.27 -14.88 -1.40
C ALA A 80 5.99 -14.06 -1.59
N LEU A 81 5.25 -13.78 -0.50
CA LEU A 81 4.07 -12.94 -0.55
C LEU A 81 4.42 -11.47 -0.82
N ILE A 82 5.49 -10.95 -0.21
CA ILE A 82 6.00 -9.60 -0.54
C ILE A 82 6.33 -9.50 -2.04
N ASN A 83 7.01 -10.50 -2.60
CA ASN A 83 7.37 -10.52 -4.01
C ASN A 83 6.15 -10.57 -4.92
N ASP A 84 5.14 -11.39 -4.60
CA ASP A 84 3.88 -11.45 -5.35
C ASP A 84 3.11 -10.12 -5.30
N GLN A 85 2.99 -9.54 -4.10
CA GLN A 85 2.23 -8.31 -3.90
C GLN A 85 2.95 -7.09 -4.45
N PHE A 86 4.28 -7.08 -4.50
CA PHE A 86 5.07 -5.99 -5.06
C PHE A 86 4.62 -5.62 -6.47
N TYR A 87 4.56 -6.58 -7.38
CA TYR A 87 4.18 -6.30 -8.78
C TYR A 87 2.74 -5.78 -8.89
N ARG A 88 1.83 -6.32 -8.08
CA ARG A 88 0.42 -5.89 -8.06
C ARG A 88 0.27 -4.47 -7.54
N ILE A 89 0.99 -4.13 -6.48
CA ILE A 89 0.98 -2.79 -5.87
C ILE A 89 1.70 -1.79 -6.77
N GLU A 90 2.83 -2.17 -7.38
CA GLU A 90 3.58 -1.35 -8.34
C GLU A 90 2.72 -0.98 -9.56
N GLU A 91 1.98 -1.95 -10.12
CA GLU A 91 1.05 -1.68 -11.22
C GLU A 91 -0.03 -0.66 -10.83
N LEU A 92 -0.58 -0.79 -9.62
CA LEU A 92 -1.58 0.13 -9.09
C LEU A 92 -0.98 1.54 -8.89
N CYS A 93 0.23 1.61 -8.35
CA CYS A 93 0.93 2.86 -8.05
C CYS A 93 1.48 3.57 -9.28
N LYS A 94 1.60 2.87 -10.42
CA LYS A 94 2.08 3.45 -11.69
C LYS A 94 1.29 4.70 -12.12
N TYR A 95 0.00 4.74 -11.83
CA TYR A 95 -0.87 5.89 -12.16
C TYR A 95 -0.68 7.09 -11.23
N LEU A 96 -0.08 6.88 -10.07
CA LEU A 96 0.14 7.88 -9.03
C LEU A 96 1.59 8.38 -8.99
N GLU A 97 2.47 7.79 -9.80
CA GLU A 97 3.93 8.04 -9.76
C GLU A 97 4.54 7.77 -8.37
N VAL A 98 3.91 6.87 -7.60
CA VAL A 98 4.32 6.53 -6.24
C VAL A 98 5.34 5.40 -6.27
N PRO A 99 6.53 5.56 -5.67
CA PRO A 99 7.51 4.49 -5.59
C PRO A 99 7.06 3.38 -4.64
N VAL A 100 7.32 2.15 -5.04
CA VAL A 100 7.09 0.94 -4.23
C VAL A 100 8.42 0.26 -4.04
N THR A 101 8.77 -0.12 -2.80
CA THR A 101 10.06 -0.75 -2.49
C THR A 101 9.91 -1.96 -1.59
N LYS A 102 10.61 -3.05 -1.93
CA LYS A 102 10.71 -4.24 -1.07
C LYS A 102 11.84 -4.08 -0.06
N TRP A 103 11.60 -4.49 1.18
CA TRP A 103 12.55 -4.44 2.27
C TRP A 103 12.58 -5.79 3.02
N HIS A 104 13.36 -6.72 2.50
CA HIS A 104 13.62 -8.02 3.14
C HIS A 104 15.06 -8.46 2.86
N GLY A 105 15.56 -9.52 3.53
CA GLY A 105 16.96 -9.96 3.44
C GLY A 105 17.51 -10.10 2.01
N GLU A 106 16.68 -10.58 1.08
CA GLU A 106 17.04 -10.81 -0.33
C GLU A 106 16.74 -9.63 -1.28
N ALA A 107 16.15 -8.53 -0.79
CA ALA A 107 15.81 -7.39 -1.63
C ALA A 107 17.06 -6.59 -2.05
N ASN A 108 17.00 -6.00 -3.25
CA ASN A 108 18.10 -5.26 -3.87
C ASN A 108 18.62 -4.15 -2.93
N ARG A 109 19.92 -4.22 -2.59
CA ARG A 109 20.58 -3.30 -1.67
C ARG A 109 20.56 -1.85 -2.16
N THR A 110 20.77 -1.62 -3.45
CA THR A 110 20.77 -0.27 -4.04
C THR A 110 19.41 0.41 -3.91
N LEU A 111 18.32 -0.35 -4.05
CA LEU A 111 16.96 0.19 -3.86
C LEU A 111 16.70 0.56 -2.39
N LYS A 112 17.21 -0.24 -1.44
CA LYS A 112 17.15 0.09 -0.01
C LYS A 112 17.97 1.34 0.32
N GLU A 113 19.15 1.49 -0.27
CA GLU A 113 19.98 2.69 -0.06
C GLU A 113 19.33 3.94 -0.67
N LYS A 114 18.62 3.80 -1.79
CA LYS A 114 17.85 4.90 -2.40
C LYS A 114 16.75 5.39 -1.46
N ILE A 115 15.95 4.47 -0.90
CA ILE A 115 14.82 4.87 -0.04
C ILE A 115 15.28 5.43 1.32
N ILE A 116 16.46 5.06 1.82
CA ILE A 116 17.05 5.71 3.01
C ILE A 116 17.39 7.18 2.70
N LYS A 117 17.91 7.47 1.51
CA LYS A 117 18.34 8.82 1.12
C LYS A 117 17.16 9.75 0.80
N ASP A 118 16.12 9.20 0.17
CA ASP A 118 14.91 9.93 -0.20
C ASP A 118 13.66 9.10 0.18
N PRO A 119 13.27 9.10 1.46
CA PRO A 119 12.14 8.33 1.95
C PRO A 119 10.82 8.82 1.36
N SER A 120 10.19 7.99 0.54
CA SER A 120 8.86 8.27 -0.01
C SER A 120 8.16 6.99 -0.45
N GLY A 121 6.83 7.04 -0.50
CA GLY A 121 5.99 6.03 -1.12
C GLY A 121 5.60 4.87 -0.21
N ILE A 122 5.66 3.67 -0.77
CA ILE A 122 5.17 2.43 -0.16
C ILE A 122 6.33 1.47 0.08
N MET A 123 6.41 0.91 1.27
CA MET A 123 7.40 -0.10 1.62
C MET A 123 6.73 -1.43 1.99
N LEU A 124 7.17 -2.52 1.36
CA LEU A 124 6.76 -3.88 1.71
C LEU A 124 7.91 -4.54 2.51
N ILE A 125 7.67 -4.90 3.76
CA ILE A 125 8.70 -5.31 4.72
C ILE A 125 8.32 -6.59 5.47
N THR A 126 9.31 -7.39 5.90
CA THR A 126 9.06 -8.48 6.87
C THR A 126 9.21 -7.98 8.32
N PRO A 127 8.54 -8.58 9.31
CA PRO A 127 8.71 -8.20 10.71
C PRO A 127 10.18 -8.19 11.17
N GLU A 128 10.95 -9.21 10.82
CA GLU A 128 12.36 -9.33 11.21
C GLU A 128 13.20 -8.24 10.55
N SER A 129 12.88 -7.88 9.30
CA SER A 129 13.58 -6.81 8.59
C SER A 129 13.22 -5.43 9.13
N LEU A 130 12.02 -5.26 9.69
CA LEU A 130 11.60 -4.05 10.40
C LEU A 130 12.37 -3.88 11.71
N GLU A 131 12.52 -4.95 12.48
CA GLU A 131 13.35 -4.98 13.70
C GLU A 131 14.83 -4.68 13.42
N GLY A 132 15.33 -5.14 12.27
CA GLY A 132 16.71 -4.91 11.84
C GLY A 132 17.01 -3.51 11.30
N ILE A 133 16.03 -2.60 11.22
CA ILE A 133 16.29 -1.22 10.74
C ILE A 133 17.09 -0.45 11.79
N HIS A 134 18.22 0.10 11.35
CA HIS A 134 19.06 0.89 12.23
C HIS A 134 18.33 2.15 12.75
N PRO A 135 18.43 2.49 14.04
CA PRO A 135 17.70 3.62 14.63
C PRO A 135 17.92 4.98 13.93
N SER A 136 19.08 5.20 13.31
CA SER A 136 19.36 6.42 12.55
C SER A 136 18.44 6.63 11.34
N ASN A 137 17.76 5.59 10.87
CA ASN A 137 16.86 5.64 9.72
C ASN A 137 15.39 5.90 10.13
N TYR A 138 15.15 6.46 11.31
CA TYR A 138 13.81 6.80 11.82
C TYR A 138 12.98 7.67 10.86
N ILE A 139 13.65 8.45 9.99
CA ILE A 139 13.01 9.27 8.95
C ILE A 139 12.18 8.43 7.96
N LEU A 140 12.49 7.14 7.77
CA LEU A 140 11.64 6.23 7.01
C LEU A 140 10.22 6.19 7.57
N PHE A 141 10.06 6.35 8.87
CA PHE A 141 8.79 6.12 9.57
C PHE A 141 8.14 7.40 10.10
N SER A 142 8.62 8.57 9.70
CA SER A 142 8.12 9.86 10.20
C SER A 142 6.67 10.18 9.78
N SER A 143 6.19 9.55 8.71
CA SER A 143 4.95 9.92 8.03
C SER A 143 4.06 8.72 7.69
N ILE A 144 4.21 7.60 8.39
CA ILE A 144 3.33 6.44 8.18
C ILE A 144 1.90 6.88 8.45
N ARG A 145 1.06 6.78 7.43
CA ARG A 145 -0.38 7.00 7.55
C ARG A 145 -1.13 5.70 7.77
N LEU A 146 -0.64 4.62 7.17
CA LEU A 146 -1.35 3.33 7.13
C LEU A 146 -0.39 2.14 7.16
N MET A 147 -0.83 1.08 7.85
CA MET A 147 -0.15 -0.20 7.94
C MET A 147 -1.10 -1.32 7.49
N ILE A 148 -0.61 -2.24 6.66
CA ILE A 148 -1.35 -3.41 6.17
C ILE A 148 -0.60 -4.66 6.63
N GLY A 149 -1.26 -5.54 7.39
CA GLY A 149 -0.74 -6.87 7.73
C GLY A 149 -1.36 -7.93 6.84
N ALA A 150 -0.56 -8.88 6.35
CA ALA A 150 -1.01 -10.03 5.55
C ALA A 150 -0.24 -11.31 5.88
#